data_AF-A0AAE2YI93-F1
#
_entry.id   AF-A0AAE2YI93-F1
#
_cell.length_a   1.000
_cell.length_b   1.000
_cell.length_c   1.000
_cell.angle_alpha   90.00
_cell.angle_beta   90.00
_cell.angle_gamma   90.00
#
_symmetry.space_group_name_H-M   'P 1'
#
loop_
_entity.id
_entity.type
_entity.pdbx_description
1 polymer ?
#
loop_
_entity_poly.entity_id
_entity_poly.type
_entity_poly.pdbx_seq_one_letter_code
_entity_poly.pdbx_strand_id
1 'polypeptide(L)'
;DLLPVVSVLGAFAEGETRIFNAEHVRFKESDRISVMAEELSKMGVDVEEREDGLIVRGGRVMGGVVDAHGDHRVFMALTVAGLAAEGETIISGDESVGVSYPSFLEDLAKLGASFRRV
;
A
#
# COMPACT_ATOMS: atom_id res chain seq x y z
N ASP A 1 -8.82 -0.46 9.20
CA ASP A 1 -7.35 -0.31 9.33
C ASP A 1 -6.53 -1.30 8.52
N LEU A 2 -6.97 -2.55 8.30
CA LEU A 2 -6.19 -3.54 7.54
C LEU A 2 -6.33 -3.45 6.01
N LEU A 3 -7.28 -2.66 5.49
CA LEU A 3 -7.53 -2.56 4.05
C LEU A 3 -6.26 -2.29 3.23
N PRO A 4 -5.35 -1.37 3.61
CA PRO A 4 -4.12 -1.13 2.87
C PRO A 4 -3.22 -2.36 2.71
N VAL A 5 -2.95 -3.11 3.79
CA VAL A 5 -2.07 -4.28 3.67
C VAL A 5 -2.77 -5.47 2.99
N VAL A 6 -4.09 -5.61 3.16
CA VAL A 6 -4.87 -6.69 2.51
C VAL A 6 -4.98 -6.45 1.01
N SER A 7 -5.13 -5.20 0.54
CA SER A 7 -5.10 -4.92 -0.90
C SER A 7 -3.73 -5.22 -1.51
N VAL A 8 -2.64 -4.94 -0.80
CA VAL A 8 -1.29 -5.36 -1.22
C VAL A 8 -1.18 -6.88 -1.32
N LEU A 9 -1.67 -7.64 -0.33
CA LEU A 9 -1.71 -9.10 -0.43
C LEU A 9 -2.50 -9.58 -1.66
N GLY A 10 -3.63 -8.94 -1.95
CA GLY A 10 -4.44 -9.22 -3.14
C GLY A 10 -3.69 -8.95 -4.45
N ALA A 11 -2.83 -7.92 -4.49
CA ALA A 11 -2.05 -7.57 -5.67
C ALA A 11 -1.02 -8.64 -6.07
N PHE A 12 -0.51 -9.40 -5.08
CA PHE A 12 0.46 -10.49 -5.29
C PHE A 12 -0.17 -11.90 -5.27
N ALA A 13 -1.48 -12.01 -5.02
CA ALA A 13 -2.18 -13.30 -4.99
C ALA A 13 -2.51 -13.81 -6.40
N GLU A 14 -2.79 -15.11 -6.53
CA GLU A 14 -3.38 -15.65 -7.76
C GLU A 14 -4.89 -15.35 -7.78
N GLY A 15 -5.37 -14.73 -8.87
CA GLY A 15 -6.79 -14.49 -9.08
C GLY A 15 -7.30 -13.14 -8.54
N GLU A 16 -8.52 -13.13 -8.01
CA GLU A 16 -9.23 -11.92 -7.60
C GLU A 16 -9.50 -11.90 -6.09
N THR A 17 -9.12 -10.81 -5.44
CA THR A 17 -9.43 -10.52 -4.04
C THR A 17 -10.51 -9.44 -3.98
N ARG A 18 -11.61 -9.72 -3.26
CA ARG A 18 -12.70 -8.77 -3.03
C ARG A 18 -12.76 -8.35 -1.57
N ILE A 19 -12.63 -7.05 -1.34
CA ILE A 19 -12.78 -6.40 -0.04
C ILE A 19 -14.09 -5.61 -0.10
N PHE A 20 -15.01 -5.84 0.84
CA PHE A 20 -16.34 -5.23 0.88
C PHE A 20 -16.74 -4.90 2.33
N ASN A 21 -17.80 -4.11 2.51
CA ASN A 21 -18.28 -3.63 3.81
C ASN A 21 -17.20 -2.84 4.60
N ALA A 22 -16.39 -2.07 3.89
CA ALA A 22 -15.24 -1.33 4.41
C ALA A 22 -15.36 0.19 4.23
N GLU A 23 -16.54 0.72 3.90
CA GLU A 23 -16.78 2.17 3.67
C GLU A 23 -16.20 3.06 4.78
N HIS A 24 -16.28 2.62 6.05
CA HIS A 24 -15.74 3.35 7.20
C HIS A 24 -14.24 3.69 7.10
N VAL A 25 -13.45 2.99 6.26
CA VAL A 25 -12.03 3.28 6.08
C VAL A 25 -11.77 4.48 5.17
N ARG A 26 -12.79 5.01 4.48
CA ARG A 26 -12.72 6.28 3.74
C ARG A 26 -12.55 7.49 4.65
N PHE A 27 -13.01 7.40 5.89
CA PHE A 27 -13.02 8.49 6.88
C PHE A 27 -11.84 8.40 7.86
N LYS A 28 -10.74 7.77 7.44
CA LYS A 28 -9.54 7.60 8.24
C LYS A 28 -8.59 8.78 7.99
N GLU A 29 -7.31 8.60 8.27
CA GLU A 29 -6.28 9.61 8.05
C GLU A 29 -6.23 10.07 6.58
N SER A 30 -6.55 9.16 5.66
CA SER A 30 -6.92 9.45 4.27
C SER A 30 -8.15 8.62 3.86
N ASP A 31 -8.67 8.88 2.64
CA ASP A 31 -9.56 7.92 2.00
C ASP A 31 -8.77 6.69 1.57
N ARG A 32 -8.65 5.71 2.48
CA ARG A 32 -7.84 4.51 2.25
C ARG A 32 -8.33 3.64 1.10
N ILE A 33 -9.59 3.78 0.68
CA ILE A 33 -10.09 3.03 -0.48
C ILE A 33 -9.54 3.67 -1.75
N SER A 34 -9.81 4.98 -1.93
CA SER A 34 -9.36 5.70 -3.11
C SER A 34 -7.84 5.73 -3.22
N VAL A 35 -7.14 5.98 -2.12
CA VAL A 35 -5.66 6.01 -2.10
C VAL A 35 -5.09 4.64 -2.50
N MET A 36 -5.57 3.54 -1.94
CA MET A 36 -5.03 2.23 -2.32
C MET A 36 -5.38 1.84 -3.76
N ALA A 37 -6.55 2.24 -4.27
CA ALA A 37 -6.87 2.05 -5.68
C ALA A 37 -5.92 2.83 -6.59
N GLU A 38 -5.68 4.10 -6.28
CA GLU A 38 -4.79 4.97 -7.05
C GLU A 38 -3.34 4.47 -7.04
N GLU A 39 -2.76 4.24 -5.85
CA GLU A 39 -1.34 3.94 -5.71
C GLU A 39 -0.98 2.54 -6.22
N LEU A 40 -1.84 1.54 -6.01
CA LEU A 40 -1.61 0.21 -6.60
C LEU A 40 -1.77 0.24 -8.13
N SER A 41 -2.66 1.09 -8.67
CA SER A 41 -2.78 1.27 -10.13
C SER A 41 -1.52 1.88 -10.72
N LYS A 42 -0.86 2.83 -10.04
CA LYS A 42 0.46 3.37 -10.44
C LYS A 42 1.55 2.28 -10.49
N MET A 43 1.42 1.26 -9.65
CA MET A 43 2.29 0.08 -9.63
C MET A 43 1.88 -1.00 -10.65
N GLY A 44 0.91 -0.70 -11.54
CA GLY A 44 0.47 -1.61 -12.60
C GLY A 44 -0.51 -2.71 -12.15
N VAL A 45 -1.05 -2.62 -10.93
CA VAL A 45 -2.05 -3.56 -10.42
C VAL A 45 -3.43 -3.22 -11.00
N ASP A 46 -4.18 -4.21 -11.44
CA ASP A 46 -5.61 -4.04 -11.79
C ASP A 46 -6.42 -3.96 -10.50
N VAL A 47 -6.74 -2.74 -10.11
CA VAL A 47 -7.56 -2.42 -8.94
C VAL A 47 -8.80 -1.67 -9.36
N GLU A 48 -9.93 -2.13 -8.87
CA GLU A 48 -11.22 -1.53 -9.13
C GLU A 48 -11.82 -1.02 -7.81
N GLU A 49 -12.03 0.30 -7.75
CA GLU A 49 -12.64 0.97 -6.61
C GLU A 49 -14.14 0.68 -6.52
N ARG A 50 -14.63 0.52 -5.29
CA ARG A 50 -16.05 0.44 -4.93
C ARG A 50 -16.34 1.43 -3.81
N GLU A 51 -17.60 1.83 -3.69
CA GLU A 51 -18.05 2.70 -2.59
C GLU A 51 -17.65 2.12 -1.22
N ASP A 52 -17.80 0.82 -1.02
CA ASP A 52 -17.54 0.15 0.25
C ASP A 52 -16.30 -0.77 0.26
N GLY A 53 -15.43 -0.69 -0.76
CA GLY A 53 -14.21 -1.51 -0.78
C GLY A 53 -13.44 -1.52 -2.09
N LEU A 54 -12.75 -2.62 -2.37
CA LEU A 54 -11.86 -2.80 -3.52
C LEU A 54 -12.02 -4.19 -4.13
N ILE A 55 -11.85 -4.28 -5.44
CA ILE A 55 -11.55 -5.54 -6.11
C ILE A 55 -10.12 -5.43 -6.64
N VAL A 56 -9.24 -6.32 -6.18
CA VAL A 56 -7.82 -6.35 -6.56
C VAL A 56 -7.56 -7.64 -7.33
N ARG A 57 -7.07 -7.53 -8.55
CA ARG A 57 -6.71 -8.68 -9.39
C ARG A 57 -5.20 -8.82 -9.37
N GLY A 58 -4.75 -9.95 -8.82
CA GLY A 58 -3.34 -10.17 -8.59
C GLY A 58 -2.59 -10.48 -9.88
N GLY A 59 -1.31 -10.12 -9.89
CA GLY A 59 -0.48 -10.19 -11.08
C GLY A 59 0.92 -9.64 -10.83
N ARG A 60 1.52 -9.08 -11.88
CA ARG A 60 2.85 -8.49 -11.80
C ARG A 60 2.74 -7.06 -11.25
N VAL A 61 3.43 -6.81 -10.13
CA VAL A 61 3.51 -5.48 -9.53
C VAL A 61 4.84 -4.84 -9.93
N MET A 62 4.78 -3.65 -10.49
CA MET A 62 5.94 -2.88 -10.92
C MET A 62 6.29 -1.81 -9.89
N GLY A 63 7.58 -1.51 -9.75
CA GLY A 63 8.02 -0.33 -9.02
C GLY A 63 7.55 0.96 -9.71
N GLY A 64 7.49 2.05 -8.95
CA GLY A 64 7.03 3.34 -9.43
C GLY A 64 7.14 4.42 -8.35
N VAL A 65 6.60 5.60 -8.64
CA VAL A 65 6.49 6.69 -7.68
C VAL A 65 5.07 6.66 -7.10
N VAL A 66 4.97 6.48 -5.79
CA VAL A 66 3.71 6.40 -5.05
C VAL A 66 3.71 7.32 -3.83
N ASP A 67 2.53 7.70 -3.36
CA ASP A 67 2.34 8.60 -2.23
C ASP A 67 1.53 7.93 -1.11
N ALA A 68 1.96 8.08 0.14
CA ALA A 68 1.19 7.61 1.29
C ALA A 68 0.04 8.55 1.69
N HIS A 69 -0.04 9.75 1.12
CA HIS A 69 -1.07 10.76 1.42
C HIS A 69 -1.18 11.07 2.92
N GLY A 70 -0.03 11.08 3.61
CA GLY A 70 0.04 11.31 5.06
C GLY A 70 -0.55 10.19 5.94
N ASP A 71 -0.92 9.04 5.38
CA ASP A 71 -1.49 7.91 6.13
C ASP A 71 -0.43 6.83 6.41
N HIS A 72 -0.17 6.61 7.71
CA HIS A 72 0.85 5.67 8.16
C HIS A 72 0.59 4.22 7.76
N ARG A 73 -0.69 3.80 7.63
CA ARG A 73 -1.04 2.44 7.21
C ARG A 73 -0.82 2.28 5.71
N VAL A 74 -1.09 3.33 4.94
CA VAL A 74 -0.79 3.36 3.51
C VAL A 74 0.71 3.32 3.30
N PHE A 75 1.48 4.15 4.01
CA PHE A 75 2.96 4.16 3.92
C PHE A 75 3.55 2.76 4.18
N MET A 76 3.14 2.12 5.27
CA MET A 76 3.61 0.77 5.60
C MET A 76 3.21 -0.26 4.53
N ALA A 77 1.98 -0.19 4.01
CA ALA A 77 1.51 -1.10 2.98
C ALA A 77 2.28 -0.92 1.66
N LEU A 78 2.44 0.32 1.19
CA LEU A 78 3.21 0.63 -0.02
C LEU A 78 4.68 0.27 0.14
N THR A 79 5.25 0.38 1.34
CA THR A 79 6.62 -0.10 1.62
C THR A 79 6.73 -1.60 1.38
N VAL A 80 5.78 -2.38 1.90
CA VAL A 80 5.74 -3.83 1.68
C VAL A 80 5.52 -4.17 0.20
N ALA A 81 4.63 -3.44 -0.48
CA ALA A 81 4.41 -3.62 -1.91
C ALA A 81 5.69 -3.34 -2.72
N GLY A 82 6.38 -2.24 -2.43
CA GLY A 82 7.60 -1.84 -3.10
C GLY A 82 8.76 -2.81 -2.91
N LEU A 83 8.84 -3.49 -1.75
CA LEU A 83 9.85 -4.53 -1.49
C LEU A 83 9.62 -5.81 -2.31
N ALA A 84 8.37 -6.10 -2.69
CA ALA A 84 8.00 -7.27 -3.49
C ALA A 84 7.83 -6.95 -4.99
N ALA A 85 7.75 -5.67 -5.35
CA ALA A 85 7.56 -5.22 -6.72
C ALA A 85 8.82 -5.36 -7.58
N GLU A 86 8.63 -5.42 -8.89
CA GLU A 86 9.72 -5.43 -9.85
C GLU A 86 10.14 -4.01 -10.23
N GLY A 87 11.36 -3.63 -9.83
CA GLY A 87 11.93 -2.30 -10.11
C GLY A 87 12.10 -1.46 -8.85
N GLU A 88 12.55 -0.22 -9.03
CA GLU A 88 12.69 0.73 -7.92
C GLU A 88 11.31 1.33 -7.58
N THR A 89 10.97 1.36 -6.29
CA THR A 89 9.78 2.05 -5.79
C THR A 89 10.21 3.25 -4.94
N ILE A 90 9.69 4.43 -5.26
CA ILE A 90 9.90 5.67 -4.50
C ILE A 90 8.58 6.02 -3.81
N ILE A 91 8.61 6.19 -2.50
CA ILE A 91 7.42 6.41 -1.67
C ILE A 91 7.56 7.74 -0.93
N SER A 92 6.59 8.63 -1.07
CA SER A 92 6.48 9.86 -0.26
C SER A 92 5.59 9.66 0.97
N GLY A 93 5.73 10.54 1.96
CA GLY A 93 4.91 10.54 3.18
C GLY A 93 5.47 9.72 4.35
N ASP A 94 6.80 9.58 4.44
CA ASP A 94 7.46 8.79 5.49
C ASP A 94 7.28 9.40 6.89
N GLU A 95 6.96 10.69 6.99
CA GLU A 95 6.70 11.37 8.26
C GLU A 95 5.52 10.78 9.05
N SER A 96 4.57 10.15 8.36
CA SER A 96 3.37 9.59 8.98
C SER A 96 3.64 8.31 9.79
N VAL A 97 4.66 7.52 9.42
CA VAL A 97 4.91 6.19 10.02
C VAL A 97 5.17 6.26 11.54
N GLY A 98 5.77 7.36 11.99
CA GLY A 98 6.08 7.63 13.39
C GLY A 98 4.85 7.73 14.30
N VAL A 99 3.65 7.86 13.75
CA VAL A 99 2.40 7.93 14.52
C VAL A 99 2.07 6.59 15.18
N SER A 100 2.33 5.47 14.49
CA SER A 100 1.91 4.14 14.96
C SER A 100 3.05 3.14 15.09
N TYR A 101 4.11 3.25 14.29
CA TYR A 101 5.23 2.32 14.33
C TYR A 101 6.57 3.02 14.02
N PRO A 102 7.12 3.80 14.97
CA PRO A 102 8.34 4.58 14.76
C PRO A 102 9.56 3.79 14.27
N SER A 103 9.72 2.54 14.70
CA SER A 103 10.85 1.68 14.33
C SER A 103 10.63 0.86 13.06
N PHE A 104 9.52 1.06 12.33
CA PHE A 104 9.11 0.21 11.21
C PHE A 104 10.22 -0.02 10.16
N LEU A 105 10.85 1.05 9.67
CA LEU A 105 11.92 0.95 8.66
C LEU A 105 13.19 0.32 9.24
N GLU A 106 13.50 0.59 10.51
CA GLU A 106 14.65 -0.02 11.19
C GLU A 106 14.45 -1.53 11.34
N ASP A 107 13.24 -1.95 11.69
CA ASP A 107 12.90 -3.36 11.89
C ASP A 107 12.87 -4.11 10.56
N LEU A 108 12.37 -3.50 9.47
CA LEU A 108 12.50 -4.05 8.12
C LEU A 108 13.97 -4.14 7.68
N ALA A 109 14.80 -3.14 7.99
CA ALA A 109 16.22 -3.18 7.66
C ALA A 109 16.96 -4.31 8.39
N LYS A 110 16.60 -4.59 9.66
CA LYS A 110 17.12 -5.76 10.39
C LYS A 110 16.72 -7.09 9.76
N LEU A 111 15.61 -7.13 9.03
CA LEU A 111 15.15 -8.30 8.27
C LEU A 111 15.78 -8.38 6.86
N GLY A 112 16.62 -7.42 6.48
CA GLY A 112 17.35 -7.43 5.21
C GLY A 112 16.77 -6.51 4.12
N ALA A 113 15.74 -5.72 4.42
CA ALA A 113 15.25 -4.70 3.49
C ALA A 113 16.27 -3.57 3.33
N SER A 114 16.39 -3.03 2.11
CA SER A 114 17.29 -1.92 1.79
C SER A 114 16.50 -0.68 1.39
N PHE A 115 16.77 0.44 2.04
CA PHE A 115 16.09 1.71 1.79
C PHE A 115 17.10 2.83 1.56
N ARG A 116 16.72 3.82 0.76
CA ARG A 116 17.48 5.05 0.55
C ARG A 116 16.51 6.22 0.55
N ARG A 117 16.79 7.23 1.37
CA ARG A 117 16.13 8.54 1.27
C ARG A 117 16.71 9.29 0.07
N VAL A 118 15.82 9.82 -0.77
CA VAL A 118 16.14 10.57 -1.99
C VAL A 118 15.57 11.97 -1.93
#